data_AF-A0A920NB53-F1
#
_entry.id   AF-A0A920NB53-F1
#
_cell.length_a   1.000
_cell.length_b   1.000
_cell.length_c   1.000
_cell.angle_alpha   90.00
_cell.angle_beta   90.00
_cell.angle_gamma   90.00
#
_symmetry.space_group_name_H-M   'P 1'
#
loop_
_entity.id
_entity.type
_entity.pdbx_description
1 polymer ?
#
loop_
_entity_poly.entity_id
_entity_poly.type
_entity_poly.pdbx_seq_one_letter_code
_entity_poly.pdbx_strand_id
1 'polypeptide(L)'
;MFHIRRVKNRSMEPTLKDNFLILTKTFKLATRGKIVTFQNPKSGSETLIKRIVAVKGDHLEIKDGSILLNGAILKETYISDLPKTMT
;
A
#
# COMPACT_ATOMS: atom_id res chain seq x y z
N MET A 1 -8.25 13.41 13.16
CA MET A 1 -9.00 12.33 13.83
C MET A 1 -8.14 11.09 13.88
N PHE A 2 -8.25 10.30 14.93
CA PHE A 2 -7.58 9.01 15.07
C PHE A 2 -8.59 7.88 14.98
N HIS A 3 -8.18 6.72 14.46
CA HIS A 3 -9.00 5.52 14.41
C HIS A 3 -8.17 4.31 14.85
N ILE A 4 -8.77 3.45 15.66
CA ILE A 4 -8.23 2.10 15.90
C ILE A 4 -8.83 1.18 14.84
N ARG A 5 -7.98 0.44 14.15
CA ARG A 5 -8.39 -0.54 13.13
C ARG A 5 -7.72 -1.87 13.42
N ARG A 6 -8.45 -2.96 13.20
CA ARG A 6 -7.85 -4.30 13.13
C ARG A 6 -7.49 -4.58 11.67
N VAL A 7 -6.25 -4.96 11.41
CA VAL A 7 -5.80 -5.44 10.12
C VAL A 7 -6.56 -6.72 9.82
N LYS A 8 -7.22 -6.74 8.66
CA LYS A 8 -7.92 -7.91 8.12
C LYS A 8 -7.20 -8.30 6.84
N ASN A 9 -6.97 -9.61 6.67
CA ASN A 9 -6.30 -10.21 5.51
C ASN A 9 -4.78 -10.01 5.50
N ARG A 10 -4.10 -10.79 4.66
CA ARG A 10 -2.63 -10.85 4.58
C ARG A 10 -1.99 -9.93 3.55
N SER A 11 -2.77 -9.03 2.93
CA SER A 11 -2.29 -8.26 1.76
C SER A 11 -1.18 -7.24 2.06
N MET A 12 -0.94 -6.95 3.33
CA MET A 12 0.12 -6.06 3.79
C MET A 12 1.25 -6.80 4.49
N GLU A 13 1.25 -8.14 4.49
CA GLU A 13 2.38 -8.92 5.00
C GLU A 13 3.62 -8.72 4.10
N PRO A 14 4.85 -8.70 4.67
CA PRO A 14 5.16 -8.90 6.09
C PRO A 14 5.02 -7.63 6.96
N THR A 15 4.75 -6.46 6.35
CA THR A 15 4.75 -5.17 7.06
C THR A 15 3.67 -5.10 8.15
N LEU A 16 2.45 -5.56 7.85
CA LEU A 16 1.34 -5.63 8.80
C LEU A 16 0.72 -7.03 8.73
N LYS A 17 0.76 -7.74 9.85
CA LYS A 17 0.22 -9.11 9.96
C LYS A 17 -1.28 -9.07 10.25
N ASP A 18 -1.95 -10.14 9.84
CA ASP A 18 -3.37 -10.32 10.15
C ASP A 18 -3.63 -10.22 11.67
N ASN A 19 -4.80 -9.67 12.04
CA ASN A 19 -5.23 -9.40 13.42
C ASN A 19 -4.46 -8.33 14.22
N PHE A 20 -3.46 -7.66 13.65
CA PHE A 20 -2.81 -6.52 14.32
C PHE A 20 -3.81 -5.38 14.57
N LEU A 21 -3.73 -4.77 15.75
CA LEU A 21 -4.42 -3.50 16.03
C LEU A 21 -3.48 -2.35 15.69
N ILE A 22 -3.96 -1.44 14.85
CA ILE A 22 -3.21 -0.25 14.42
C ILE A 22 -3.97 1.01 14.79
N LEU A 23 -3.21 2.05 15.15
CA LEU A 23 -3.72 3.40 15.30
C LEU A 23 -3.43 4.18 14.01
N THR A 24 -4.46 4.70 13.36
CA THR A 24 -4.31 5.54 12.16
C THR A 24 -4.72 6.97 12.45
N LYS A 25 -4.08 7.92 11.75
CA LYS A 25 -4.38 9.35 11.82
C LYS A 25 -4.85 9.81 10.45
N THR A 26 -5.98 10.51 10.38
CA THR A 26 -6.43 11.14 9.14
C THR A 26 -5.45 12.24 8.72
N PHE A 27 -5.04 12.24 7.45
CA PHE A 27 -4.22 13.28 6.85
C PHE A 27 -4.68 13.56 5.41
N LYS A 28 -4.38 14.76 4.90
CA LYS A 28 -4.84 15.20 3.57
C LYS A 28 -3.85 14.87 2.44
N LEU A 29 -2.55 14.92 2.72
CA LEU A 29 -1.53 14.83 1.68
C LEU A 29 -1.02 13.39 1.50
N ALA A 30 -1.20 12.84 0.30
CA ALA A 30 -0.57 11.60 -0.11
C ALA A 30 0.95 11.78 -0.20
N THR A 31 1.70 10.89 0.44
CA THR A 31 3.17 10.88 0.40
C THR A 31 3.61 9.46 0.06
N ARG A 32 4.55 9.32 -0.88
CA ARG A 32 5.13 8.01 -1.22
C ARG A 32 5.63 7.29 0.03
N GLY A 33 5.51 5.97 0.03
CA GLY A 33 5.90 5.10 1.13
C GLY A 33 4.93 5.07 2.32
N LYS A 34 4.02 6.03 2.49
CA LYS A 34 3.05 5.99 3.58
C LYS A 34 2.04 4.86 3.39
N ILE A 35 1.70 4.20 4.50
CA ILE A 35 0.58 3.25 4.56
C ILE A 35 -0.69 4.03 4.90
N VAL A 36 -1.74 3.78 4.14
CA VAL A 36 -3.02 4.47 4.24
C VAL A 36 -4.17 3.51 4.37
N THR A 37 -5.21 4.00 5.04
CA THR A 37 -6.54 3.39 5.04
C THR A 37 -7.46 4.21 4.13
N PHE A 38 -8.21 3.55 3.25
CA PHE A 38 -9.23 4.21 2.43
C PHE A 38 -10.42 3.26 2.22
N GLN A 39 -11.59 3.80 1.89
CA GLN A 39 -12.76 2.97 1.60
C GLN A 39 -12.59 2.29 0.25
N ASN A 40 -12.93 1.01 0.19
CA ASN A 40 -12.92 0.22 -1.04
C ASN A 40 -13.86 0.88 -2.05
N PRO A 41 -13.37 1.34 -3.21
CA PRO A 41 -14.21 2.04 -4.18
C PRO A 41 -15.25 1.12 -4.84
N LYS A 42 -15.09 -0.21 -4.76
CA LYS A 42 -16.03 -1.18 -5.32
C LYS A 42 -17.19 -1.51 -4.38
N SER A 43 -16.91 -1.74 -3.09
CA SER A 43 -17.92 -2.16 -2.11
C SER A 43 -18.42 -1.04 -1.20
N GLY A 44 -17.64 0.04 -1.03
CA GLY A 44 -17.96 1.19 -0.17
C GLY A 44 -17.95 0.93 1.34
N SER A 45 -18.14 -0.32 1.77
CA SER A 45 -18.28 -0.72 3.18
C SER A 45 -16.97 -1.22 3.80
N GLU A 46 -16.00 -1.64 2.98
CA GLU A 46 -14.74 -2.20 3.43
C GLU A 46 -13.64 -1.15 3.45
N THR A 47 -12.92 -1.02 4.56
CA THR A 47 -11.69 -0.22 4.62
C THR A 47 -10.48 -1.05 4.21
N LEU A 48 -9.79 -0.63 3.16
CA LEU A 48 -8.55 -1.25 2.68
C LEU A 48 -7.33 -0.58 3.31
N ILE A 49 -6.26 -1.37 3.50
CA ILE A 49 -4.95 -0.90 3.97
C ILE A 49 -3.94 -1.16 2.84
N LYS A 50 -3.30 -0.10 2.33
CA LYS A 50 -2.29 -0.19 1.24
C LYS A 50 -1.16 0.82 1.44
N ARG A 51 -0.03 0.61 0.76
CA ARG A 51 1.09 1.56 0.69
C ARG A 51 0.96 2.44 -0.54
N ILE A 52 1.23 3.74 -0.40
CA ILE A 52 1.31 4.67 -1.53
C ILE A 52 2.65 4.44 -2.23
N VAL A 53 2.61 3.98 -3.48
CA VAL A 53 3.82 3.77 -4.31
C VAL A 53 4.13 5.04 -5.12
N ALA A 54 3.12 5.62 -5.76
CA ALA A 54 3.21 6.82 -6.58
C ALA A 54 2.17 7.87 -6.16
N VAL A 55 2.44 9.13 -6.48
CA VAL A 55 1.54 10.27 -6.26
C VAL A 55 1.33 11.06 -7.56
N LYS A 56 0.46 12.07 -7.55
CA LYS A 56 0.21 12.92 -8.72
C LYS A 56 1.53 13.46 -9.30
N GLY A 57 1.70 13.29 -10.60
CA GLY A 57 2.90 13.70 -11.35
C GLY A 57 3.91 12.58 -11.54
N ASP A 58 3.77 11.45 -10.84
CA ASP A 58 4.60 10.27 -11.07
C ASP A 58 4.17 9.49 -12.29
N HIS A 59 5.17 8.94 -12.98
CA HIS A 59 5.00 7.87 -13.94
C HIS A 59 5.44 6.54 -13.32
N LEU A 60 4.55 5.55 -13.36
CA LEU A 60 4.80 4.22 -12.81
C LEU A 60 4.67 3.19 -13.93
N GLU A 61 5.70 2.37 -14.08
CA GLU A 61 5.75 1.27 -15.05
C GLU A 61 6.02 -0.04 -14.28
N ILE A 62 5.40 -1.13 -14.71
CA ILE A 62 5.66 -2.48 -14.19
C ILE A 62 6.27 -3.26 -15.35
N LYS A 63 7.50 -3.72 -15.17
CA LYS A 63 8.26 -4.43 -16.20
C LYS A 63 9.09 -5.54 -15.58
N ASP A 64 8.97 -6.74 -16.11
CA ASP A 64 9.73 -7.93 -15.69
C ASP A 64 9.73 -8.14 -14.15
N GLY A 65 8.55 -8.03 -13.53
CA GLY A 65 8.39 -8.16 -12.09
C GLY A 65 8.79 -6.92 -11.28
N SER A 66 9.44 -5.94 -11.88
CA SER A 66 9.96 -4.74 -11.20
C SER A 66 9.04 -3.54 -11.40
N ILE A 67 8.99 -2.66 -10.40
CA ILE A 67 8.35 -1.35 -10.50
C ILE A 67 9.41 -0.31 -10.86
N LEU A 68 9.16 0.46 -11.93
CA LEU A 68 9.93 1.66 -12.25
C LEU A 68 9.10 2.89 -11.88
N LEU A 69 9.68 3.80 -11.13
CA LEU A 69 9.10 5.07 -10.76
C LEU A 69 9.91 6.20 -11.39
N ASN A 70 9.27 6.95 -12.30
CA ASN A 70 9.91 8.02 -13.08
C ASN A 70 11.18 7.55 -13.81
N GLY A 71 11.13 6.34 -14.40
CA GLY A 71 12.22 5.75 -15.16
C GLY A 71 13.32 5.06 -14.33
N ALA A 72 13.27 5.14 -12.99
CA ALA A 72 14.22 4.47 -12.11
C ALA A 72 13.57 3.26 -11.43
N ILE A 73 14.31 2.14 -11.32
CA ILE A 73 13.86 0.97 -10.56
C ILE A 73 13.61 1.37 -9.11
N LEU A 74 12.38 1.15 -8.63
CA LEU A 74 12.01 1.42 -7.26
C LEU A 74 12.49 0.28 -6.35
N LYS A 75 13.37 0.60 -5.41
CA LYS A 75 13.80 -0.37 -4.39
C LYS A 75 12.73 -0.55 -3.32
N GLU A 76 12.03 -1.67 -3.38
CA GLU A 76 10.96 -2.01 -2.45
C GLU A 76 11.49 -2.81 -1.24
N THR A 77 12.15 -2.13 -0.30
CA THR A 77 12.71 -2.80 0.91
C THR A 77 11.66 -3.43 1.83
N TYR A 78 10.38 -3.17 1.59
CA TYR A 78 9.24 -3.69 2.35
C TYR A 78 8.64 -4.98 1.78
N ILE A 79 9.10 -5.45 0.61
CA ILE A 79 8.76 -6.78 0.08
C ILE A 79 9.95 -7.71 0.25
N SER A 80 9.69 -8.96 0.60
CA SER A 80 10.72 -10.00 0.72
C SER A 80 11.00 -10.67 -0.61
N ASP A 81 9.97 -10.79 -1.46
CA ASP A 81 10.00 -11.42 -2.78
C ASP A 81 9.14 -10.62 -3.77
N LEU A 82 9.38 -10.79 -5.07
CA LEU A 82 8.53 -10.21 -6.11
C LEU A 82 7.08 -10.73 -6.00
N PRO A 83 6.07 -9.90 -6.29
CA PRO A 83 4.67 -10.31 -6.19
C PRO A 83 4.38 -11.49 -7.14
N LYS A 84 3.88 -12.61 -6.59
CA LYS A 84 3.53 -13.84 -7.35
C LYS A 84 2.33 -13.70 -8.30
N THR A 85 1.84 -12.48 -8.54
CA THR A 85 0.61 -12.22 -9.32
C THR A 85 0.91 -11.79 -10.76
N MET A 86 2.16 -11.93 -11.22
CA MET A 86 2.56 -11.72 -12.62
C MET A 86 2.60 -13.04 -13.43
N THR A 87 1.75 -13.99 -13.09
CA THR A 87 1.40 -15.17 -13.92
C THR A 87 -0.03 -15.08 -14.37
#